data_AF-A0A564Z528-F1
#
_entry.id   AF-A0A564Z528-F1
#
_cell.length_a   1.000
_cell.length_b   1.000
_cell.length_c   1.000
_cell.angle_alpha   90.00
_cell.angle_beta   90.00
_cell.angle_gamma   90.00
#
_symmetry.space_group_name_H-M   'P 1'
#
loop_
_entity.id
_entity.type
_entity.pdbx_description
1 polymer ?
#
loop_
_entity_poly.entity_id
_entity_poly.type
_entity_poly.pdbx_seq_one_letter_code
_entity_poly.pdbx_strand_id
1 'polypeptide(L)'
;MMGRSCVKSTFLSALGVGFAVGSIDFIRRGNAGIATKVSLLTGIGAGAFVNLLCRTRNISKDMSHRQSFWSYKRELDERLKKKYEQ
;
A
#
# COMPACT_ATOMS: atom_id res chain seq x y z
N MET A 1 -11.17 -5.79 -11.10
CA MET A 1 -10.14 -5.01 -11.86
C MET A 1 -9.31 -4.10 -10.93
N MET A 2 -8.68 -4.63 -9.87
CA MET A 2 -7.99 -3.80 -8.85
C MET A 2 -6.46 -3.67 -9.06
N GLY A 3 -5.80 -4.66 -9.67
CA GLY A 3 -4.33 -4.70 -9.78
C GLY A 3 -3.70 -3.63 -10.70
N ARG A 4 -4.45 -3.13 -11.68
CA ARG A 4 -3.95 -2.17 -12.69
C ARG A 4 -3.80 -0.74 -12.13
N SER A 5 -4.53 -0.38 -11.07
CA SER A 5 -4.48 0.97 -10.48
C SER A 5 -3.29 1.16 -9.54
N CYS A 6 -2.92 0.14 -8.76
CA CYS A 6 -1.76 0.25 -7.85
C CYS A 6 -0.44 0.37 -8.63
N VAL A 7 -0.28 -0.32 -9.76
CA VAL A 7 0.91 -0.21 -10.61
C VAL A 7 1.05 1.20 -11.21
N LYS A 8 -0.04 1.76 -11.74
CA LYS A 8 -0.05 3.14 -12.27
C LYS A 8 0.25 4.18 -11.19
N SER A 9 -0.40 4.05 -10.02
CA SER A 9 -0.18 4.95 -8.89
C SER A 9 1.27 4.89 -8.41
N THR A 10 1.82 3.68 -8.26
CA THR A 10 3.21 3.45 -7.85
C THR A 10 4.20 4.11 -8.82
N PHE A 11 3.99 3.92 -10.13
CA PHE A 11 4.85 4.50 -11.16
C PHE A 11 4.81 6.02 -11.18
N LEU A 12 3.62 6.61 -11.05
CA LEU A 12 3.43 8.07 -10.97
C LEU A 12 4.09 8.66 -9.71
N SER A 13 3.94 8.00 -8.56
CA SER A 13 4.61 8.43 -7.32
C SER A 13 6.13 8.30 -7.39
N ALA A 14 6.65 7.22 -7.99
CA ALA A 14 8.09 7.03 -8.16
C ALA A 14 8.69 8.10 -9.08
N LEU A 15 8.03 8.41 -10.20
CA LEU A 15 8.43 9.47 -11.11
C LEU A 15 8.36 10.85 -10.46
N GLY A 16 7.28 11.18 -9.77
CA GLY A 16 7.11 12.49 -9.13
C GLY A 16 8.15 12.74 -8.05
N VAL A 17 8.35 11.78 -7.15
CA VAL A 17 9.33 11.89 -6.06
C VAL A 17 10.76 11.90 -6.60
N GLY A 18 11.08 11.01 -7.55
CA GLY A 18 12.39 10.98 -8.18
C GLY A 18 12.71 12.29 -8.90
N PHE A 19 11.75 12.85 -9.64
CA PHE A 19 11.95 14.11 -10.36
C PHE A 19 12.13 15.29 -9.41
N ALA A 20 11.31 15.40 -8.36
CA ALA A 20 11.43 16.48 -7.37
C ALA A 20 12.78 16.44 -6.64
N VAL A 21 13.19 15.27 -6.15
CA VAL A 21 14.47 15.10 -5.44
C VAL A 21 15.66 15.34 -6.39
N GLY A 22 15.60 14.79 -7.61
CA GLY A 22 16.65 14.97 -8.61
C GLY A 22 16.83 16.44 -9.03
N SER A 23 15.72 17.17 -9.19
CA SER A 23 15.75 18.60 -9.52
C SER A 23 16.40 19.41 -8.41
N ILE A 24 16.03 19.14 -7.14
CA ILE A 24 16.59 19.84 -5.99
C ILE A 24 18.08 19.52 -5.82
N ASP A 25 18.48 18.26 -5.96
CA ASP A 25 19.90 17.86 -5.84
C ASP A 25 20.74 18.44 -6.99
N PHE A 26 20.18 18.50 -8.20
CA PHE A 26 20.82 19.13 -9.36
C PHE A 26 21.05 20.63 -9.13
N ILE A 27 20.03 21.37 -8.68
CA ILE A 27 20.17 22.80 -8.37
C ILE A 27 21.20 23.03 -7.27
N ARG A 28 21.28 22.13 -6.27
CA ARG A 28 22.11 22.30 -5.09
C ARG A 28 23.57 21.89 -5.29
N ARG A 29 23.84 20.88 -6.13
CA ARG A 29 25.20 20.35 -6.35
C ARG A 29 25.77 20.64 -7.73
N GLY A 30 24.94 21.06 -8.69
CA GLY A 30 25.34 21.32 -10.08
C GLY A 30 25.83 20.07 -10.83
N ASN A 31 25.74 18.88 -10.22
CA ASN A 31 26.28 17.64 -10.77
C ASN A 31 25.14 16.71 -11.18
N ALA A 32 24.88 16.66 -12.49
CA ALA A 32 23.84 15.82 -13.07
C ALA A 32 24.02 14.34 -12.73
N GLY A 33 25.26 13.82 -12.74
CA GLY A 33 25.51 12.40 -12.52
C GLY A 33 25.13 11.90 -11.11
N ILE A 34 25.33 12.75 -10.09
CA ILE A 34 24.94 12.43 -8.71
C ILE A 34 23.43 12.61 -8.54
N ALA A 35 22.87 13.70 -9.06
CA ALA A 35 21.44 13.98 -8.99
C ALA A 35 20.58 12.86 -9.58
N THR A 36 20.98 12.29 -10.73
CA THR A 36 20.26 11.17 -11.35
C THR A 36 20.30 9.90 -10.50
N LYS A 37 21.44 9.60 -9.86
CA LYS A 37 21.55 8.43 -8.97
C LYS A 37 20.66 8.57 -7.73
N VAL A 38 20.68 9.75 -7.12
CA VAL A 38 19.85 10.05 -5.93
C VAL A 38 18.37 10.01 -6.31
N SER A 39 18.00 10.61 -7.45
CA SER A 39 16.66 10.57 -8.03
C SER A 39 16.16 9.14 -8.26
N LEU A 40 17.00 8.28 -8.85
CA LEU A 40 16.65 6.89 -9.12
C LEU A 40 16.43 6.10 -7.82
N LEU A 41 17.33 6.26 -6.84
CA LEU A 41 17.24 5.57 -5.55
C LEU A 41 15.99 6.01 -4.77
N THR A 42 15.71 7.32 -4.71
CA THR A 42 14.52 7.84 -4.03
C THR A 42 13.22 7.48 -4.75
N GLY A 43 13.21 7.51 -6.08
CA GLY A 43 12.06 7.08 -6.89
C GLY A 43 11.74 5.60 -6.68
N ILE A 44 12.74 4.71 -6.72
CA ILE A 44 12.57 3.27 -6.46
C ILE A 44 12.09 3.03 -5.03
N GLY A 45 12.68 3.70 -4.04
CA GLY A 45 12.30 3.57 -2.63
C GLY A 45 10.84 4.00 -2.39
N ALA A 46 10.44 5.16 -2.91
CA ALA A 46 9.07 5.66 -2.81
C ALA A 46 8.07 4.73 -3.52
N GLY A 47 8.42 4.22 -4.71
CA GLY A 47 7.60 3.26 -5.43
C GLY A 47 7.42 1.94 -4.66
N ALA A 48 8.50 1.38 -4.10
CA ALA A 48 8.42 0.17 -3.27
C ALA A 48 7.52 0.38 -2.05
N PHE A 49 7.59 1.53 -1.40
CA PHE A 49 6.76 1.88 -0.25
C PHE A 49 5.26 2.00 -0.61
N VAL A 50 4.94 2.68 -1.71
CA VAL A 50 3.54 2.79 -2.19
C VAL A 50 3.00 1.42 -2.59
N ASN A 51 3.80 0.57 -3.23
CA ASN A 51 3.42 -0.80 -3.57
C ASN A 51 3.15 -1.64 -2.32
N LEU A 52 3.99 -1.48 -1.28
CA LEU A 52 3.78 -2.12 0.02
C LEU A 52 2.44 -1.69 0.64
N LEU A 53 2.16 -0.38 0.71
CA LEU A 53 0.89 0.15 1.21
C LEU A 53 -0.32 -0.37 0.42
N CYS A 54 -0.20 -0.46 -0.91
CA CYS A 54 -1.21 -1.05 -1.77
C CYS A 54 -1.46 -2.53 -1.43
N ARG A 55 -0.40 -3.32 -1.23
CA ARG A 55 -0.53 -4.73 -0.79
C ARG A 55 -1.19 -4.82 0.59
N THR A 56 -0.77 -4.03 1.56
CA THR A 56 -1.32 -4.06 2.93
C THR A 56 -2.81 -3.69 2.96
N ARG A 57 -3.22 -2.69 2.16
CA ARG A 57 -4.65 -2.33 2.01
C ARG A 57 -5.44 -3.42 1.31
N ASN A 58 -4.87 -4.10 0.32
CA ASN A 58 -5.54 -5.19 -0.36
C ASN A 58 -5.74 -6.40 0.56
N ILE A 59 -4.71 -6.76 1.35
CA ILE A 59 -4.80 -7.80 2.40
C ILE A 59 -5.85 -7.43 3.45
N SER A 60 -5.90 -6.16 3.87
CA SER A 60 -6.90 -5.70 4.83
C SER A 60 -8.34 -5.76 4.28
N LYS A 61 -8.53 -5.50 2.99
CA LYS A 61 -9.85 -5.64 2.34
C LYS A 61 -10.26 -7.10 2.16
N ASP A 62 -9.30 -7.99 1.88
CA ASP A 62 -9.56 -9.44 1.80
C ASP A 62 -9.92 -10.02 3.18
N MET A 63 -9.24 -9.56 4.23
CA MET A 63 -9.58 -9.87 5.63
C MET A 63 -10.94 -9.30 6.06
N SER A 64 -11.39 -8.17 5.51
CA SER A 64 -12.68 -7.58 5.84
C SER A 64 -13.88 -8.48 5.45
N HIS A 65 -13.68 -9.48 4.58
CA HIS A 65 -14.71 -10.44 4.21
C HIS A 65 -14.66 -11.75 5.02
N ARG A 66 -13.58 -11.98 5.78
CA ARG A 66 -13.49 -13.07 6.75
C ARG A 66 -13.85 -12.50 8.12
N GLN A 67 -15.11 -12.70 8.54
CA GLN A 67 -15.49 -12.53 9.93
C GLN A 67 -14.44 -13.22 10.82
N SER A 68 -13.91 -12.51 11.81
CA SER A 68 -13.08 -13.10 12.86
C SER A 68 -13.76 -14.36 13.37
N PHE A 69 -13.02 -15.47 13.49
CA PHE A 69 -13.54 -16.74 13.99
C PHE A 69 -14.32 -16.57 15.30
N TRP A 70 -13.88 -15.63 16.15
CA TRP A 70 -14.53 -15.30 17.41
C TRP A 70 -15.88 -14.60 17.24
N SER A 71 -16.03 -13.74 16.23
CA SER A 71 -17.32 -13.11 15.91
C SER A 71 -18.30 -14.15 15.34
N TYR A 72 -17.82 -15.02 14.46
CA TYR A 72 -18.63 -16.11 13.91
C TYR A 72 -19.08 -17.09 15.02
N LYS A 73 -18.16 -17.47 15.93
CA LYS A 73 -18.47 -18.32 17.08
C LYS A 73 -19.52 -17.70 18.00
N ARG A 74 -19.41 -16.39 18.28
CA ARG A 74 -20.38 -15.66 19.11
C ARG A 74 -21.78 -15.67 18.51
N GLU A 75 -21.89 -15.47 17.19
CA GLU A 75 -23.16 -15.53 16.48
C GLU A 75 -23.77 -16.95 16.53
N LEU A 76 -22.93 -17.99 16.47
CA LEU A 76 -23.37 -19.37 16.61
C LEU A 76 -23.90 -19.68 18.03
N ASP A 77 -23.19 -19.22 19.07
CA ASP A 77 -23.60 -19.40 20.46
C ASP A 77 -24.94 -18.70 20.76
N GLU A 78 -25.15 -17.49 20.22
CA GLU A 78 -26.45 -16.79 20.35
C GLU A 78 -27.59 -17.53 19.65
N ARG A 79 -27.34 -18.11 18.46
CA ARG A 79 -28.34 -18.92 17.75
C ARG A 79 -28.66 -20.22 18.48
N LEU A 80 -27.66 -20.87 19.07
CA LEU A 80 -27.84 -22.07 19.88
C LEU A 80 -28.63 -21.78 21.16
N LYS A 81 -28.33 -20.68 21.84
CA LYS A 81 -29.03 -20.28 23.06
C LYS A 81 -30.52 -20.04 22.81
N LYS A 82 -30.88 -19.36 21.71
CA LYS A 82 -32.28 -19.15 21.30
C LYS A 82 -33.04 -20.45 21.00
N LYS A 83 -32.36 -21.50 20.54
CA LYS A 83 -32.99 -22.80 20.27
C LYS A 83 -33.27 -23.61 21.54
N TYR A 84 -32.57 -23.34 22.64
CA TYR A 84 -32.70 -24.07 23.91
C TYR A 84 -33.60 -23.36 24.93
N GLU A 85 -34.02 -22.11 24.66
CA GLU A 85 -35.01 -21.37 25.46
C GLU A 85 -36.46 -21.53 24.94
N GLN A 86 -36.66 -22.25 23.83
CA GLN A 86 -37.96 -22.76 23.38
C GLN A 86 -38.09 -24.23 23.73
#